data_AF-A0A3C1ZJW0-F1
#
_entry.id   AF-A0A3C1ZJW0-F1
#
_cell.length_a   1.000
_cell.length_b   1.000
_cell.length_c   1.000
_cell.angle_alpha   90.00
_cell.angle_beta   90.00
_cell.angle_gamma   90.00
#
_symmetry.space_group_name_H-M   'P 1'
#
loop_
_entity.id
_entity.type
_entity.pdbx_description
1 polymer ?
#
loop_
_entity_poly.entity_id
_entity_poly.type
_entity_poly.pdbx_seq_one_letter_code
_entity_poly.pdbx_strand_id
1 'polypeptide(L)'
;MLFGAASPGFRMPLLGLPARLGIEAGGGLRLTKYSGTGLVSAHPAVLGRMTLDMEIGDPLALELFLPFEWAWKSGGQAIIVGLGLSLRVL
;
A
#
# COMPACT_ATOMS: atom_id res chain seq x y z
N MET A 1 -6.52 7.97 -7.37
CA MET A 1 -5.16 8.47 -7.73
C MET A 1 -4.36 8.55 -6.44
N LEU A 2 -3.16 7.99 -6.40
CA LEU A 2 -2.28 8.04 -5.24
C LEU A 2 -1.19 9.09 -5.49
N PHE A 3 -0.86 9.85 -4.44
CA PHE A 3 0.25 10.79 -4.42
C PHE A 3 1.17 10.39 -3.28
N GLY A 4 2.48 10.48 -3.52
CA GLY A 4 3.44 9.98 -2.55
C GLY A 4 4.69 10.81 -2.44
N ALA A 5 5.38 10.56 -1.33
CA ALA A 5 6.72 11.03 -1.07
C ALA A 5 7.57 9.83 -0.68
N ALA A 6 8.85 9.90 -0.99
CA ALA A 6 9.80 8.89 -0.56
C ALA A 6 11.01 9.55 0.08
N SER A 7 11.52 8.93 1.13
CA SER A 7 12.71 9.40 1.81
C SER A 7 13.92 9.39 0.87
N PRO A 8 14.99 10.13 1.20
CA PRO A 8 16.31 9.81 0.71
C PRO A 8 16.67 8.36 1.07
N GLY A 9 17.56 7.74 0.28
CA GLY A 9 18.10 6.43 0.62
C GLY A 9 18.89 6.50 1.93
N PHE A 10 18.75 5.48 2.77
CA PHE A 10 19.46 5.34 4.04
C PHE A 10 19.95 3.91 4.22
N ARG A 11 20.89 3.68 5.15
CA ARG A 11 21.31 2.32 5.51
C ARG A 11 20.44 1.78 6.63
N MET A 12 19.88 0.60 6.44
CA MET A 12 19.00 -0.03 7.40
C MET A 12 19.76 -0.38 8.69
N PRO A 13 19.29 0.01 9.89
CA PRO A 13 20.06 -0.17 11.13
C PRO A 13 20.37 -1.64 11.49
N LEU A 14 19.46 -2.56 11.17
CA LEU A 14 19.60 -3.99 11.50
C LEU A 14 20.42 -4.79 10.48
N LEU A 15 20.31 -4.46 9.18
CA LEU A 15 20.85 -5.27 8.09
C LEU A 15 21.99 -4.58 7.32
N GLY A 16 22.21 -3.28 7.54
CA GLY A 16 23.20 -2.48 6.81
C GLY A 16 22.90 -2.26 5.32
N LEU A 17 21.78 -2.80 4.83
CA LEU A 17 21.36 -2.72 3.43
C LEU A 17 20.91 -1.29 3.05
N PRO A 18 21.19 -0.82 1.83
CA PRO A 18 20.55 0.39 1.30
C PRO A 18 19.04 0.21 1.30
N ALA A 19 18.32 1.19 1.82
CA ALA A 19 16.88 1.16 1.95
C ALA A 19 16.25 2.52 1.65
N ARG A 20 14.98 2.52 1.24
CA ARG A 20 14.18 3.72 1.01
C ARG A 20 12.78 3.51 1.55
N LEU A 21 12.24 4.52 2.23
CA LEU A 21 10.89 4.46 2.79
C LEU A 21 9.97 5.35 1.95
N GLY A 22 8.89 4.78 1.45
CA GLY A 22 7.87 5.47 0.67
C GLY A 22 6.55 5.54 1.43
N ILE A 23 5.80 6.61 1.19
CA ILE A 23 4.40 6.71 1.59
C ILE A 23 3.59 7.29 0.44
N GLU A 24 2.48 6.64 0.13
CA GLU A 24 1.51 7.05 -0.86
C GLU A 24 0.14 7.13 -0.20
N ALA A 25 -0.65 8.13 -0.55
CA ALA A 25 -2.03 8.27 -0.10
C ALA A 25 -2.88 8.92 -1.19
N GLY A 26 -4.18 8.68 -1.17
CA GLY A 26 -5.10 9.32 -2.09
C GLY A 26 -6.52 8.82 -2.00
N GLY A 27 -7.35 9.28 -2.94
CA GLY A 27 -8.76 8.92 -3.04
C GLY A 27 -9.01 7.81 -4.05
N GLY A 28 -9.95 6.93 -3.73
CA GLY A 28 -10.47 5.89 -4.60
C GLY A 28 -11.94 5.60 -4.36
N LEU A 29 -12.48 4.69 -5.16
CA LEU A 29 -13.81 4.12 -4.97
C LEU A 29 -13.67 2.64 -4.68
N ARG A 30 -14.25 2.19 -3.56
CA ARG A 30 -14.37 0.79 -3.25
C ARG A 30 -15.65 0.24 -3.87
N LEU A 31 -15.51 -0.75 -4.74
CA LEU A 31 -16.64 -1.49 -5.30
C LEU A 31 -16.95 -2.69 -4.42
N THR A 32 -18.19 -2.79 -3.94
CA THR A 32 -18.69 -3.95 -3.20
C THR A 32 -19.78 -4.62 -4.02
N LYS A 33 -19.60 -5.90 -4.32
CA LYS A 33 -20.62 -6.73 -4.95
C LYS A 33 -21.32 -7.56 -3.89
N TYR A 34 -22.65 -7.49 -3.85
CA TYR A 34 -23.46 -8.34 -2.98
C TYR A 34 -23.76 -9.65 -3.72
N SER A 35 -23.28 -10.76 -3.15
CA SER A 35 -23.57 -12.09 -3.70
C SER A 35 -25.08 -12.36 -3.64
N GLY A 36 -25.62 -12.99 -4.68
CA GLY A 36 -27.03 -13.37 -4.78
C GLY A 36 -28.01 -12.28 -5.21
N THR A 37 -27.63 -10.99 -5.22
CA THR A 37 -28.53 -9.89 -5.64
C THR A 37 -28.11 -9.19 -6.92
N GLY A 38 -26.88 -9.41 -7.39
CA GLY A 38 -26.32 -8.72 -8.55
C GLY A 38 -26.02 -7.23 -8.33
N LEU A 39 -26.29 -6.70 -7.13
CA LEU A 39 -26.05 -5.30 -6.79
C LEU A 39 -24.56 -5.01 -6.62
N VAL A 40 -24.12 -3.90 -7.22
CA VAL A 40 -22.78 -3.33 -7.06
C VAL A 40 -22.92 -1.93 -6.50
N SER A 41 -22.27 -1.66 -5.37
CA SER A 41 -22.19 -0.32 -4.79
C SER A 41 -20.77 0.22 -4.85
N ALA A 42 -20.65 1.52 -5.12
CA ALA A 42 -19.39 2.26 -5.06
C ALA A 42 -19.39 3.15 -3.82
N HIS A 43 -18.33 3.08 -3.03
CA HIS A 43 -18.16 3.87 -1.82
C HIS A 43 -16.88 4.68 -1.89
N PRO A 44 -16.87 5.95 -1.42
CA PRO A 44 -15.64 6.71 -1.31
C PRO A 44 -14.70 6.01 -0.32
N ALA A 45 -13.41 5.98 -0.67
CA ALA A 45 -12.36 5.42 0.16
C ALA A 45 -11.10 6.29 0.11
N VAL A 46 -10.44 6.43 1.26
CA VAL A 46 -9.06 6.86 1.34
C VAL A 46 -8.18 5.61 1.25
N LEU A 47 -7.24 5.66 0.33
CA LEU A 47 -6.26 4.61 0.10
C LEU A 47 -4.90 5.15 0.54
N GLY A 48 -4.08 4.29 1.11
CA GLY A 48 -2.66 4.58 1.20
C GLY A 48 -1.82 3.33 1.28
N ARG A 49 -0.51 3.55 1.15
CA ARG A 49 0.49 2.50 1.07
C ARG A 49 1.77 3.05 1.67
N MET A 50 2.33 2.35 2.64
CA MET A 50 3.72 2.56 3.06
C MET A 50 4.58 1.51 2.37
N THR A 51 5.76 1.90 1.89
CA THR A 51 6.73 0.99 1.29
C THR A 51 8.07 1.12 1.98
N LEU A 52 8.80 0.02 2.01
CA LEU A 52 10.19 -0.07 2.41
C LEU A 52 10.90 -0.91 1.35
N ASP A 53 11.64 -0.23 0.48
CA ASP A 53 12.49 -0.83 -0.53
C ASP A 53 13.87 -1.09 0.09
N MET A 54 14.42 -2.28 -0.11
CA MET A 54 15.76 -2.66 0.35
C MET A 54 16.53 -3.29 -0.79
N GLU A 55 17.75 -2.83 -1.04
CA GLU A 55 18.67 -3.44 -2.00
C GLU A 55 19.40 -4.59 -1.33
N ILE A 56 19.12 -5.83 -1.73
CA ILE A 56 19.75 -7.04 -1.17
C ILE A 56 21.06 -7.36 -1.89
N GLY A 57 21.13 -7.03 -3.18
CA GLY A 57 22.32 -7.18 -4.02
C GLY A 57 22.05 -6.62 -5.41
N ASP A 58 23.05 -6.64 -6.28
CA ASP A 58 22.85 -6.31 -7.70
C ASP A 58 22.51 -7.60 -8.46
N PRO A 59 21.33 -7.77 -9.10
CA PRO A 59 20.26 -6.78 -9.34
C PRO A 59 18.97 -7.04 -8.53
N LEU A 60 19.05 -7.41 -7.24
CA LEU A 60 17.89 -7.83 -6.44
C LEU A 60 17.50 -6.79 -5.38
N ALA A 61 16.23 -6.38 -5.42
CA ALA A 61 15.59 -5.55 -4.40
C ALA A 61 14.38 -6.24 -3.77
N LEU A 62 14.16 -5.98 -2.48
CA LEU A 62 13.02 -6.45 -1.72
C LEU A 62 12.16 -5.26 -1.32
N GLU A 63 10.89 -5.26 -1.72
CA GLU A 63 9.91 -4.28 -1.27
C GLU A 63 8.99 -4.94 -0.24
N LEU A 64 8.98 -4.36 0.96
CA LEU A 64 7.91 -4.55 1.94
C LEU A 64 6.89 -3.43 1.76
N PHE A 65 5.59 -3.75 1.73
CA PHE A 65 4.56 -2.73 1.63
C PHE A 65 3.35 -3.02 2.51
N LEU A 66 2.79 -1.95 3.07
CA LEU A 66 1.63 -1.97 3.95
C LEU A 66 0.52 -1.13 3.32
N PRO A 67 -0.39 -1.74 2.55
CA PRO A 67 -1.56 -1.04 2.03
C PRO A 67 -2.59 -0.87 3.15
N PHE A 68 -3.23 0.29 3.18
CA PHE A 68 -4.38 0.57 4.03
C PHE A 68 -5.49 1.22 3.21
N GLU A 69 -6.73 0.90 3.57
CA GLU A 69 -7.93 1.48 2.98
C GLU A 69 -8.90 1.84 4.10
N TRP A 70 -9.41 3.07 4.07
CA TRP A 70 -10.49 3.51 4.92
C TRP A 70 -11.69 3.92 4.05
N ALA A 71 -12.77 3.15 4.12
CA ALA A 71 -13.97 3.34 3.31
C ALA A 71 -15.18 3.69 4.17
N TRP A 72 -16.04 4.57 3.64
CA TRP A 72 -17.29 4.96 4.28
C TRP A 72 -18.48 4.38 3.52
N LYS A 73 -19.23 3.51 4.19
CA LYS A 73 -20.47 2.90 3.68
C LYS A 73 -21.66 3.54 4.40
N SER A 74 -22.81 3.68 3.76
CA SER A 74 -23.99 4.31 4.38
C SER A 74 -24.37 3.58 5.68
N GLY A 75 -24.01 4.17 6.82
CA GLY A 75 -24.21 3.60 8.16
C GLY A 75 -22.98 2.98 8.85
N GLY A 76 -21.77 3.02 8.25
CA GLY A 76 -20.57 2.48 8.91
C GLY A 76 -19.25 2.81 8.22
N GLN A 77 -18.15 2.54 8.91
CA GLN A 77 -16.79 2.71 8.41
C GLN A 77 -16.06 1.37 8.40
N ALA A 78 -15.26 1.12 7.37
CA ALA A 78 -14.41 -0.06 7.26
C ALA A 78 -12.95 0.37 7.11
N ILE A 79 -12.07 -0.19 7.94
CA ILE A 79 -10.62 -0.05 7.82
C ILE A 79 -10.07 -1.40 7.40
N ILE A 80 -9.34 -1.42 6.30
CA ILE A 80 -8.60 -2.58 5.83
C ILE A 80 -7.11 -2.25 5.91
N VAL A 81 -6.36 -3.18 6.48
CA VAL A 81 -4.90 -3.13 6.50
C VAL A 81 -4.40 -4.45 5.94
N GLY A 82 -3.44 -4.37 5.02
CA GLY A 82 -2.75 -5.52 4.48
C GLY A 82 -1.27 -5.48 4.79
N LEU A 83 -0.58 -6.57 4.45
CA LEU A 83 0.87 -6.65 4.44
C LEU A 83 1.28 -7.41 3.18
N GLY A 84 2.26 -6.88 2.47
CA GLY A 84 2.78 -7.45 1.26
C GLY A 84 4.30 -7.43 1.21
N LEU A 85 4.84 -8.38 0.47
CA LEU A 85 6.25 -8.55 0.18
C LEU A 85 6.38 -8.81 -1.32
N SER A 86 7.30 -8.14 -1.98
CA SER A 86 7.66 -8.45 -3.37
C SER A 86 9.16 -8.42 -3.56
N LEU A 87 9.69 -9.41 -4.28
CA LEU A 87 11.07 -9.42 -4.76
C LEU A 87 11.07 -8.87 -6.18
N ARG A 88 11.96 -7.91 -6.46
CA ARG A 88 12.10 -7.23 -7.75
C ARG A 88 13.52 -7.36 -8.26
N VAL A 89 13.63 -7.40 -9.58
CA VAL A 89 14.91 -7.25 -10.29
C VAL A 89 15.04 -5.77 -10.65
N LEU A 90 16.17 -5.14 -10.30
CA LEU A 90 16.51 -3.74 -10.57
C LEU A 90 16.89 -3.51 -12.04
#